data_AF-A0A2D5GR45-F1
#
_entry.id   AF-A0A2D5GR45-F1
#
_cell.length_a   1.000
_cell.length_b   1.000
_cell.length_c   1.000
_cell.angle_alpha   90.00
_cell.angle_beta   90.00
_cell.angle_gamma   90.00
#
_symmetry.space_group_name_H-M   'P 1'
#
loop_
_entity.id
_entity.type
_entity.pdbx_description
1 polymer ?
#
loop_
_entity_poly.entity_id
_entity_poly.type
_entity_poly.pdbx_seq_one_letter_code
_entity_poly.pdbx_strand_id
1 'polypeptide(L)'
;MYKQIDMAVLTNDANGIAEDQTTGGAADLSLDGALVSGGIATTTNSTAQMVAIEGTGNNSGITFTITGTDPNGQAHSEVLTGANNGTATTTAYFITVSTIAASGAVTGNVEAGWLAADGAATQAIVMNWKQTPFNTGLYFDLTAGTMTLSAQFTPDLPDPALRGGTDYTNTYSDDADWRNVDGLSAVTADDESNIAFPVGAIRFIQTVGSATGTATVTVAQGDY
;
A
#
# COMPACT_ATOMS: atom_id res chain seq x y z
N MET A 1 7.90 -22.57 6.97
CA MET A 1 7.23 -21.30 7.34
C MET A 1 5.70 -21.37 7.17
N TYR A 2 4.92 -20.88 8.14
CA TYR A 2 3.47 -20.69 8.03
C TYR A 2 3.08 -19.29 8.52
N LYS A 3 2.37 -18.52 7.70
CA LYS A 3 1.97 -17.13 8.00
C LYS A 3 0.52 -16.91 7.57
N GLN A 4 -0.25 -16.26 8.45
CA GLN A 4 -1.62 -15.81 8.18
C GLN A 4 -1.72 -14.31 8.39
N ILE A 5 -2.49 -13.66 7.52
CA ILE A 5 -2.84 -12.25 7.63
C ILE A 5 -4.35 -12.14 7.50
N ASP A 6 -4.98 -11.52 8.48
CA ASP A 6 -6.39 -11.15 8.40
C ASP A 6 -6.51 -9.82 7.67
N MET A 7 -7.27 -9.81 6.59
CA MET A 7 -7.61 -8.64 5.78
C MET A 7 -8.97 -8.11 6.23
N ALA A 8 -9.00 -6.84 6.60
CA ALA A 8 -10.21 -6.15 7.04
C ALA A 8 -10.86 -5.34 5.91
N VAL A 9 -12.09 -4.88 6.16
CA VAL A 9 -12.76 -3.91 5.29
C VAL A 9 -12.00 -2.58 5.33
N LEU A 10 -11.74 -2.00 4.16
CA LEU A 10 -11.24 -0.63 4.05
C LEU A 10 -12.39 0.36 4.21
N THR A 11 -12.19 1.39 5.01
CA THR A 11 -13.15 2.49 5.20
C THR A 11 -12.69 3.72 4.42
N ASN A 12 -13.65 4.50 3.93
CA ASN A 12 -13.35 5.79 3.32
C ASN A 12 -13.13 6.83 4.42
N ASP A 13 -11.99 7.50 4.40
CA ASP A 13 -11.68 8.60 5.30
C ASP A 13 -10.92 9.68 4.52
N ALA A 14 -11.67 10.53 3.82
CA ALA A 14 -11.14 11.52 2.87
C ALA A 14 -10.30 12.62 3.53
N ASN A 15 -10.53 12.87 4.82
CA ASN A 15 -9.81 13.85 5.64
C ASN A 15 -9.07 13.21 6.82
N GLY A 16 -8.83 11.89 6.76
CA GLY A 16 -8.16 11.17 7.85
C GLY A 16 -6.74 11.64 8.13
N ILE A 17 -6.07 12.26 7.14
CA ILE A 17 -4.68 12.75 7.25
C ILE A 17 -4.66 14.27 7.49
N ALA A 18 -5.37 15.03 6.66
CA ALA A 18 -5.46 16.48 6.76
C ALA A 18 -6.90 16.91 6.45
N GLU A 19 -7.46 17.78 7.28
CA GLU A 19 -8.75 18.40 7.03
C GLU A 19 -8.65 19.48 5.92
N ASP A 20 -9.79 20.11 5.62
CA ASP A 20 -9.93 21.16 4.62
C ASP A 20 -8.93 22.31 4.84
N GLN A 21 -7.95 22.43 3.95
CA GLN A 21 -6.87 23.40 4.06
C GLN A 21 -6.58 24.13 2.75
N THR A 22 -6.01 25.32 2.87
CA THR A 22 -5.48 26.10 1.76
C THR A 22 -4.08 26.60 2.12
N THR A 23 -3.27 26.88 1.11
CA THR A 23 -1.92 27.43 1.29
C THR A 23 -1.79 28.73 0.50
N GLY A 24 -1.18 29.75 1.11
CA GLY A 24 -0.90 31.03 0.43
C GLY A 24 0.33 30.98 -0.50
N GLY A 25 1.02 29.85 -0.56
CA GLY A 25 2.28 29.60 -1.26
C GLY A 25 2.76 28.18 -0.99
N ALA A 26 4.01 27.87 -1.35
CA ALA A 26 4.61 26.58 -1.03
C ALA A 26 4.68 26.40 0.50
N ALA A 27 4.06 25.34 0.99
CA ALA A 27 3.94 25.06 2.42
C ALA A 27 3.53 23.60 2.66
N ASP A 28 3.82 23.11 3.85
CA ASP A 28 3.28 21.83 4.32
C ASP A 28 1.81 22.00 4.70
N LEU A 29 1.00 20.99 4.37
CA LEU A 29 -0.33 20.85 4.96
C LEU A 29 -0.17 20.48 6.44
N SER A 30 -1.04 21.00 7.28
CA SER A 30 -1.17 20.56 8.66
C SER A 30 -1.72 19.13 8.67
N LEU A 31 -1.07 18.23 9.40
CA LEU A 31 -1.61 16.90 9.64
C LEU A 31 -2.53 16.97 10.86
N ASP A 32 -3.80 17.29 10.64
CA ASP A 32 -4.83 17.50 11.66
C ASP A 32 -6.04 16.57 11.52
N GLY A 33 -5.99 15.62 10.59
CA GLY A 33 -7.03 14.61 10.41
C GLY A 33 -7.14 13.62 11.59
N ALA A 34 -8.25 12.91 11.65
CA ALA A 34 -8.59 12.02 12.77
C ALA A 34 -7.64 10.83 12.97
N LEU A 35 -6.89 10.45 11.93
CA LEU A 35 -5.91 9.35 11.97
C LEU A 35 -4.50 9.83 12.34
N VAL A 36 -4.34 11.12 12.65
CA VAL A 36 -3.07 11.70 13.07
C VAL A 36 -2.88 11.56 14.58
N SER A 37 -1.76 10.98 14.97
CA SER A 37 -1.30 10.94 16.36
C SER A 37 0.18 11.26 16.43
N GLY A 38 0.56 12.23 17.28
CA GLY A 38 1.95 12.65 17.42
C GLY A 38 2.56 13.26 16.14
N GLY A 39 1.73 13.83 15.25
CA GLY A 39 2.16 14.40 13.98
C GLY A 39 2.39 13.38 12.86
N ILE A 40 1.95 12.13 13.05
CA ILE A 40 2.04 11.07 12.05
C ILE A 40 0.64 10.51 11.82
N ALA A 41 0.18 10.52 10.58
CA ALA A 41 -1.04 9.83 10.17
C ALA A 41 -0.72 8.34 9.97
N THR A 42 -1.58 7.43 10.45
CA THR A 42 -1.40 5.98 10.31
C THR A 42 -2.69 5.31 9.84
N THR A 43 -2.59 4.30 8.96
CA THR A 43 -3.76 3.54 8.50
C THR A 43 -4.42 2.74 9.64
N THR A 44 -5.71 2.47 9.53
CA THR A 44 -6.50 1.81 10.58
C THR A 44 -6.38 0.29 10.61
N ASN A 45 -6.04 -0.34 9.47
CA ASN A 45 -6.10 -1.80 9.29
C ASN A 45 -4.73 -2.48 9.26
N SER A 46 -3.64 -1.79 9.64
CA SER A 46 -2.26 -2.30 9.54
C SER A 46 -1.82 -2.74 8.13
N THR A 47 -2.63 -2.46 7.11
CA THR A 47 -2.28 -2.53 5.69
C THR A 47 -1.97 -1.13 5.20
N ALA A 48 -0.98 -1.00 4.33
CA ALA A 48 -0.68 0.27 3.69
C ALA A 48 -1.73 0.59 2.63
N GLN A 49 -2.08 1.86 2.47
CA GLN A 49 -3.11 2.33 1.55
C GLN A 49 -2.56 3.50 0.71
N MET A 50 -3.12 3.72 -0.48
CA MET A 50 -2.77 4.89 -1.30
C MET A 50 -3.37 6.16 -0.68
N VAL A 51 -2.62 7.24 -0.74
CA VAL A 51 -3.04 8.54 -0.22
C VAL A 51 -3.80 9.29 -1.32
N ALA A 52 -4.97 9.78 -0.98
CA ALA A 52 -5.79 10.63 -1.83
C ALA A 52 -5.71 12.08 -1.35
N ILE A 53 -5.59 13.01 -2.29
CA ILE A 53 -5.75 14.45 -2.07
C ILE A 53 -6.94 14.89 -2.91
N GLU A 54 -8.03 15.24 -2.23
CA GLU A 54 -9.22 15.79 -2.85
C GLU A 54 -9.17 17.31 -2.80
N GLY A 55 -9.49 17.97 -3.91
CA GLY A 55 -9.49 19.42 -3.98
C GLY A 55 -10.66 19.96 -4.78
N THR A 56 -11.22 21.08 -4.31
CA THR A 56 -12.37 21.76 -4.94
C THR A 56 -11.98 22.78 -6.01
N GLY A 57 -10.70 23.18 -6.05
CA GLY A 57 -10.16 24.12 -7.03
C GLY A 57 -9.26 23.47 -8.08
N ASN A 58 -8.68 24.29 -8.95
CA ASN A 58 -7.75 23.83 -9.96
C ASN A 58 -6.32 23.73 -9.40
N ASN A 59 -5.88 22.53 -9.06
CA ASN A 59 -4.55 22.25 -8.54
C ASN A 59 -3.68 21.45 -9.53
N SER A 60 -4.03 21.40 -10.83
CA SER A 60 -3.29 20.62 -11.83
C SER A 60 -1.87 21.13 -12.12
N GLY A 61 -1.52 22.31 -11.63
CA GLY A 61 -0.17 22.88 -11.68
C GLY A 61 0.59 22.79 -10.35
N ILE A 62 -0.04 22.23 -9.30
CA ILE A 62 0.55 22.06 -7.97
C ILE A 62 0.92 20.60 -7.79
N THR A 63 2.07 20.37 -7.17
CA THR A 63 2.50 19.04 -6.76
C THR A 63 2.50 18.94 -5.25
N PHE A 64 2.11 17.79 -4.74
CA PHE A 64 2.17 17.43 -3.35
C PHE A 64 3.27 16.38 -3.18
N THR A 65 4.28 16.68 -2.37
CA THR A 65 5.30 15.69 -2.00
C THR A 65 4.84 15.02 -0.72
N ILE A 66 4.40 13.77 -0.83
CA ILE A 66 3.98 12.95 0.30
C ILE A 66 5.21 12.21 0.80
N THR A 67 5.46 12.26 2.10
CA THR A 67 6.56 11.55 2.76
C THR A 67 6.01 10.73 3.92
N GLY A 68 6.48 9.49 4.04
CA GLY A 68 5.95 8.54 5.00
C GLY A 68 6.74 7.24 5.00
N THR A 69 6.06 6.15 5.34
CA THR A 69 6.62 4.80 5.25
C THR A 69 5.76 3.88 4.40
N ASP A 70 6.41 2.97 3.69
CA ASP A 70 5.82 1.96 2.82
C ASP A 70 5.21 0.79 3.64
N PRO A 71 4.59 -0.24 3.02
CA PRO A 71 4.05 -1.38 3.75
C PRO A 71 5.08 -2.18 4.57
N ASN A 72 6.37 -2.04 4.26
CA ASN A 72 7.47 -2.71 4.93
C ASN A 72 8.08 -1.84 6.05
N GLY A 73 7.58 -0.62 6.25
CA GLY A 73 8.07 0.33 7.24
C GLY A 73 9.29 1.14 6.78
N GLN A 74 9.64 1.08 5.48
CA GLN A 74 10.75 1.84 4.92
C GLN A 74 10.31 3.23 4.51
N ALA A 75 11.19 4.21 4.74
CA ALA A 75 10.91 5.60 4.36
C ALA A 75 10.70 5.71 2.85
N HIS A 76 9.60 6.33 2.46
CA HIS A 76 9.22 6.50 1.06
C HIS A 76 8.68 7.91 0.83
N SER A 77 8.86 8.41 -0.40
CA SER A 77 8.34 9.70 -0.81
C SER A 77 7.85 9.65 -2.26
N GLU A 78 6.66 10.18 -2.48
CA GLU A 78 6.04 10.27 -3.80
C GLU A 78 5.63 11.72 -4.09
N VAL A 79 5.88 12.16 -5.33
CA VAL A 79 5.40 13.45 -5.83
C VAL A 79 4.12 13.23 -6.63
N LEU A 80 3.00 13.66 -6.05
CA LEU A 80 1.67 13.56 -6.64
C LEU A 80 1.28 14.89 -7.29
N THR A 81 0.89 14.87 -8.55
CA THR A 81 0.31 16.07 -9.19
C THR A 81 -1.15 16.23 -8.77
N GLY A 82 -1.54 17.42 -8.32
CA GLY A 82 -2.92 17.72 -7.91
C GLY A 82 -3.93 17.61 -9.05
N ALA A 83 -5.20 17.44 -8.70
CA ALA A 83 -6.30 17.39 -9.67
C ALA A 83 -6.86 18.77 -9.99
N ASN A 84 -7.56 18.89 -11.12
CA ASN A 84 -8.42 20.04 -11.41
C ASN A 84 -9.85 19.71 -10.96
N ASN A 85 -10.21 20.12 -9.74
CA ASN A 85 -11.48 19.81 -9.10
C ASN A 85 -11.78 18.30 -9.08
N GLY A 86 -11.28 17.62 -8.06
CA GLY A 86 -11.43 16.17 -7.88
C GLY A 86 -10.29 15.60 -7.04
N THR A 87 -10.08 14.29 -7.18
CA THR A 87 -9.12 13.53 -6.38
C THR A 87 -7.89 13.18 -7.20
N ALA A 88 -6.71 13.46 -6.66
CA ALA A 88 -5.46 12.87 -7.10
C ALA A 88 -5.05 11.79 -6.09
N THR A 89 -4.60 10.63 -6.58
CA THR A 89 -4.22 9.50 -5.72
C THR A 89 -2.79 9.08 -6.03
N THR A 90 -2.02 8.78 -4.98
CA THR A 90 -0.67 8.20 -5.11
C THR A 90 -0.70 6.87 -5.85
N THR A 91 0.43 6.42 -6.34
CA THR A 91 0.61 5.07 -6.90
C THR A 91 1.25 4.12 -5.89
N ALA A 92 2.06 4.65 -4.97
CA ALA A 92 2.61 3.92 -3.84
C ALA A 92 1.60 3.79 -2.70
N TYR A 93 1.79 2.74 -1.91
CA TYR A 93 1.05 2.48 -0.68
C TYR A 93 1.83 3.03 0.52
N PHE A 94 1.16 3.76 1.40
CA PHE A 94 1.73 4.30 2.63
C PHE A 94 1.05 3.65 3.84
N ILE A 95 1.83 3.20 4.82
CA ILE A 95 1.30 2.80 6.13
C ILE A 95 1.29 3.97 7.11
N THR A 96 2.25 4.90 6.96
CA THR A 96 2.25 6.18 7.67
C THR A 96 2.50 7.34 6.72
N VAL A 97 1.99 8.52 7.06
CA VAL A 97 2.34 9.79 6.41
C VAL A 97 2.83 10.77 7.48
N SER A 98 4.02 11.33 7.28
CA SER A 98 4.63 12.31 8.19
C SER A 98 4.64 13.72 7.61
N THR A 99 4.50 13.88 6.29
CA THR A 99 4.47 15.20 5.65
C THR A 99 3.71 15.14 4.32
N ILE A 100 2.94 16.20 4.03
CA ILE A 100 2.41 16.49 2.70
C ILE A 100 2.80 17.93 2.36
N ALA A 101 3.76 18.11 1.46
CA ALA A 101 4.27 19.44 1.09
C ALA A 101 3.69 19.89 -0.25
N ALA A 102 2.91 20.98 -0.25
CA ALA A 102 2.43 21.60 -1.47
C ALA A 102 3.51 22.49 -2.09
N SER A 103 3.76 22.36 -3.39
CA SER A 103 4.80 23.13 -4.10
C SER A 103 4.44 24.60 -4.37
N GLY A 104 3.20 24.99 -4.11
CA GLY A 104 2.71 26.35 -4.33
C GLY A 104 1.38 26.59 -3.62
N ALA A 105 0.76 27.74 -3.92
CA ALA A 105 -0.54 28.09 -3.38
C ALA A 105 -1.62 27.13 -3.92
N VAL A 106 -2.34 26.49 -3.02
CA VAL A 106 -3.48 25.64 -3.36
C VAL A 106 -4.69 26.50 -3.72
N THR A 107 -5.37 26.15 -4.80
CA THR A 107 -6.64 26.77 -5.19
C THR A 107 -7.80 26.00 -4.57
N GLY A 108 -8.69 26.71 -3.88
CA GLY A 108 -9.76 26.10 -3.08
C GLY A 108 -9.21 25.41 -1.83
N ASN A 109 -10.06 24.62 -1.18
CA ASN A 109 -9.63 23.72 -0.12
C ASN A 109 -9.13 22.41 -0.73
N VAL A 110 -8.12 21.83 -0.10
CA VAL A 110 -7.72 20.43 -0.26
C VAL A 110 -7.82 19.73 1.08
N GLU A 111 -8.23 18.47 1.05
CA GLU A 111 -8.17 17.53 2.16
C GLU A 111 -7.37 16.30 1.73
N ALA A 112 -6.83 15.56 2.71
CA ALA A 112 -6.04 14.37 2.44
C ALA A 112 -6.46 13.20 3.34
N GLY A 113 -6.45 12.01 2.76
CA GLY A 113 -6.96 10.84 3.44
C GLY A 113 -6.70 9.53 2.71
N TRP A 114 -7.30 8.46 3.21
CA TRP A 114 -7.26 7.13 2.60
C TRP A 114 -8.65 6.74 2.13
N LEU A 115 -8.79 6.48 0.83
CA LEU A 115 -10.06 6.06 0.25
C LEU A 115 -10.05 4.55 0.06
N ALA A 116 -11.15 3.91 0.44
CA ALA A 116 -11.29 2.46 0.29
C ALA A 116 -11.14 2.02 -1.18
N ALA A 117 -11.60 2.87 -2.12
CA ALA A 117 -11.57 2.61 -3.56
C ALA A 117 -10.16 2.35 -4.10
N ASP A 118 -9.15 2.98 -3.49
CA ASP A 118 -7.76 2.93 -3.94
C ASP A 118 -7.02 1.66 -3.49
N GLY A 119 -7.64 0.89 -2.60
CA GLY A 119 -7.14 -0.42 -2.18
C GLY A 119 -6.03 -0.35 -1.11
N ALA A 120 -5.46 -1.52 -0.83
CA ALA A 120 -4.45 -1.69 0.20
C ALA A 120 -3.46 -2.80 -0.13
N ALA A 121 -2.26 -2.71 0.46
CA ALA A 121 -1.23 -3.72 0.39
C ALA A 121 -0.80 -4.17 1.79
N THR A 122 -0.59 -5.48 1.95
CA THR A 122 0.04 -6.01 3.17
C THR A 122 1.54 -5.71 3.18
N GLN A 123 2.13 -5.79 4.37
CA GLN A 123 3.58 -6.00 4.47
C GLN A 123 4.01 -7.24 3.68
N ALA A 124 5.20 -7.20 3.10
CA ALA A 124 5.76 -8.33 2.38
C ALA A 124 6.17 -9.46 3.35
N ILE A 125 5.83 -10.69 2.99
CA ILE A 125 6.31 -11.91 3.65
C ILE A 125 7.56 -12.37 2.90
N VAL A 126 8.71 -12.33 3.57
CA VAL A 126 9.98 -12.81 3.01
C VAL A 126 10.02 -14.33 2.99
N MET A 127 10.33 -14.90 1.83
CA MET A 127 10.34 -16.33 1.60
C MET A 127 11.72 -16.95 1.83
N ASN A 128 11.77 -18.23 2.17
CA ASN A 128 13.01 -19.01 2.20
C ASN A 128 13.42 -19.39 0.76
N TRP A 129 13.89 -18.41 0.00
CA TRP A 129 14.23 -18.55 -1.43
C TRP A 129 15.38 -19.52 -1.72
N LYS A 130 16.15 -19.92 -0.70
CA LYS A 130 17.25 -20.90 -0.82
C LYS A 130 16.79 -22.35 -0.68
N GLN A 131 15.53 -22.57 -0.28
CA GLN A 131 14.99 -23.90 -0.14
C GLN A 131 14.96 -24.66 -1.48
N THR A 132 15.32 -25.94 -1.45
CA THR A 132 15.24 -26.83 -2.62
C THR A 132 14.57 -28.16 -2.26
N PRO A 133 13.45 -28.56 -2.91
CA PRO A 133 12.69 -27.77 -3.89
C PRO A 133 11.99 -26.57 -3.23
N PHE A 134 11.85 -25.47 -3.97
CA PHE A 134 11.05 -24.33 -3.52
C PHE A 134 9.58 -24.58 -3.85
N ASN A 135 8.73 -24.74 -2.84
CA ASN A 135 7.29 -24.88 -3.00
C ASN A 135 6.58 -24.08 -1.90
N THR A 136 5.72 -23.15 -2.32
CA THR A 136 4.88 -22.35 -1.41
C THR A 136 3.43 -22.48 -1.81
N GLY A 137 2.56 -22.87 -0.88
CA GLY A 137 1.11 -22.82 -1.02
C GLY A 137 0.55 -21.46 -0.57
N LEU A 138 -0.46 -21.00 -1.28
CA LEU A 138 -1.18 -19.76 -1.04
C LEU A 138 -2.67 -20.08 -0.96
N TYR A 139 -3.33 -19.59 0.09
CA TYR A 139 -4.75 -19.86 0.34
C TYR A 139 -5.46 -18.56 0.68
N PHE A 140 -6.60 -18.37 0.06
CA PHE A 140 -7.51 -17.25 0.23
C PHE A 140 -8.79 -17.80 0.83
N ASP A 141 -9.09 -17.42 2.07
CA ASP A 141 -10.36 -17.71 2.74
C ASP A 141 -11.17 -16.41 2.79
N LEU A 142 -12.12 -16.23 1.88
CA LEU A 142 -12.91 -15.01 1.69
C LEU A 142 -14.39 -15.29 1.98
N THR A 143 -15.04 -14.32 2.62
CA THR A 143 -16.50 -14.25 2.48
C THR A 143 -16.84 -13.85 1.03
N ALA A 144 -17.38 -14.78 0.25
CA ALA A 144 -17.58 -14.62 -1.20
C ALA A 144 -18.31 -13.31 -1.58
N GLY A 145 -17.78 -12.59 -2.59
CA GLY A 145 -18.32 -11.33 -3.10
C GLY A 145 -18.08 -10.11 -2.22
N THR A 146 -17.42 -10.26 -1.07
CA THR A 146 -17.23 -9.19 -0.08
C THR A 146 -15.81 -8.62 -0.04
N MET A 147 -14.90 -9.11 -0.88
CA MET A 147 -13.53 -8.59 -1.01
C MET A 147 -12.99 -9.02 -2.37
N THR A 148 -12.15 -8.17 -2.98
CA THR A 148 -11.37 -8.54 -4.16
C THR A 148 -9.89 -8.56 -3.78
N LEU A 149 -9.26 -9.72 -3.83
CA LEU A 149 -7.86 -9.91 -3.43
C LEU A 149 -6.98 -10.36 -4.60
N SER A 150 -5.71 -10.00 -4.54
CA SER A 150 -4.67 -10.56 -5.40
C SER A 150 -3.46 -10.95 -4.57
N ALA A 151 -2.81 -12.06 -4.90
CA ALA A 151 -1.49 -12.40 -4.40
C ALA A 151 -0.45 -11.90 -5.39
N GLN A 152 0.59 -11.25 -4.88
CA GLN A 152 1.73 -10.80 -5.67
C GLN A 152 3.02 -11.35 -5.10
N PHE A 153 3.97 -11.64 -5.97
CA PHE A 153 5.32 -12.03 -5.60
C PHE A 153 6.34 -11.12 -6.27
N THR A 154 7.55 -11.08 -5.73
CA THR A 154 8.68 -10.44 -6.37
C THR A 154 9.93 -11.32 -6.24
N PRO A 155 10.78 -11.41 -7.28
CA PRO A 155 12.10 -12.01 -7.14
C PRO A 155 13.05 -11.13 -6.31
N ASP A 156 12.74 -9.83 -6.21
CA ASP A 156 13.54 -8.88 -5.47
C ASP A 156 13.18 -8.95 -3.98
N LEU A 157 14.16 -8.72 -3.11
CA LEU A 157 13.88 -8.56 -1.68
C LEU A 157 13.56 -7.08 -1.45
N PRO A 158 12.29 -6.72 -1.17
CA PRO A 158 11.86 -5.32 -1.07
C PRO A 158 12.50 -4.57 0.12
N ASP A 159 13.16 -5.28 1.05
CA ASP A 159 13.75 -4.69 2.24
C ASP A 159 15.28 -4.98 2.34
N PRO A 160 16.13 -3.94 2.31
CA PRO A 160 17.57 -4.04 2.63
C PRO A 160 17.89 -4.71 3.97
N ALA A 161 17.07 -4.52 5.01
CA ALA A 161 17.25 -5.13 6.31
C ALA A 161 16.97 -6.64 6.28
N LEU A 162 16.16 -7.12 5.34
CA LEU A 162 15.85 -8.53 5.12
C LEU A 162 16.84 -9.22 4.14
N ARG A 163 17.74 -8.46 3.49
CA ARG A 163 18.72 -8.96 2.50
C ARG A 163 19.96 -9.62 3.08
N GLY A 164 20.27 -9.44 4.37
CA GLY A 164 21.38 -10.13 5.05
C GLY A 164 22.79 -9.86 4.48
N GLY A 165 22.97 -8.86 3.61
CA GLY A 165 24.25 -8.55 2.97
C GLY A 165 24.13 -7.76 1.66
N THR A 166 25.26 -7.23 1.18
CA THR A 166 25.40 -6.27 0.07
C THR A 166 25.35 -6.88 -1.33
N ASP A 167 24.82 -8.09 -1.49
CA ASP A 167 24.95 -8.82 -2.75
C ASP A 167 23.71 -8.66 -3.62
N TYR A 168 23.52 -7.47 -4.16
CA TYR A 168 22.74 -7.20 -5.37
C TYR A 168 23.18 -5.85 -5.91
N THR A 169 23.56 -5.78 -7.18
CA THR A 169 23.96 -4.55 -7.85
C THR A 169 22.86 -3.50 -7.72
N ASN A 170 23.21 -2.39 -7.07
CA ASN A 170 22.40 -1.23 -6.68
C ASN A 170 21.87 -0.40 -7.87
N THR A 171 21.22 -1.05 -8.84
CA THR A 171 20.62 -0.41 -10.02
C THR A 171 19.16 -0.84 -10.22
N TYR A 172 18.60 -1.62 -9.30
CA TYR A 172 17.15 -1.82 -9.22
C TYR A 172 16.58 -0.68 -8.40
N SER A 173 15.50 -0.07 -8.89
CA SER A 173 14.67 0.83 -8.09
C SER A 173 14.39 0.16 -6.75
N ASP A 174 14.37 0.92 -5.65
CA ASP A 174 13.88 0.40 -4.36
C ASP A 174 12.40 -0.05 -4.45
N ASP A 175 11.73 0.23 -5.57
CA ASP A 175 10.44 -0.34 -5.93
C ASP A 175 10.62 -1.76 -6.48
N ALA A 176 10.32 -2.76 -5.65
CA ALA A 176 10.30 -4.16 -6.06
C ALA A 176 9.36 -4.41 -7.26
N ASP A 177 9.81 -5.22 -8.24
CA ASP A 177 8.97 -5.63 -9.37
C ASP A 177 7.96 -6.70 -8.91
N TRP A 178 6.77 -6.23 -8.54
CA TRP A 178 5.67 -7.07 -8.07
C TRP A 178 4.87 -7.63 -9.24
N ARG A 179 4.70 -8.96 -9.24
CA ARG A 179 3.95 -9.71 -10.26
C ARG A 179 2.82 -10.47 -9.63
N ASN A 180 1.67 -10.54 -10.30
CA ASN A 180 0.55 -11.33 -9.83
C ASN A 180 0.87 -12.82 -9.86
N VAL A 181 0.42 -13.55 -8.85
CA VAL A 181 0.43 -15.02 -8.83
C VAL A 181 -0.64 -15.52 -9.79
N ASP A 182 -0.28 -16.47 -10.65
CA ASP A 182 -1.24 -17.11 -11.55
C ASP A 182 -2.38 -17.77 -10.77
N GLY A 183 -3.62 -17.48 -11.19
CA GLY A 183 -4.84 -17.93 -10.53
C GLY A 183 -5.30 -17.03 -9.36
N LEU A 184 -4.41 -16.26 -8.73
CA LEU A 184 -4.74 -15.42 -7.57
C LEU A 184 -4.70 -13.92 -7.90
N SER A 185 -5.40 -13.52 -8.96
CA SER A 185 -5.54 -12.12 -9.38
C SER A 185 -7.02 -11.75 -9.43
N ALA A 186 -7.42 -10.74 -8.65
CA ALA A 186 -8.81 -10.29 -8.52
C ALA A 186 -9.78 -11.41 -8.08
N VAL A 187 -9.36 -12.21 -7.12
CA VAL A 187 -10.14 -13.29 -6.51
C VAL A 187 -11.23 -12.71 -5.60
N THR A 188 -12.44 -13.26 -5.68
CA THR A 188 -13.62 -12.80 -4.92
C THR A 188 -14.31 -13.90 -4.11
N ALA A 189 -13.71 -15.08 -4.02
CA ALA A 189 -14.17 -16.24 -3.25
C ALA A 189 -12.97 -16.99 -2.68
N ASP A 190 -13.21 -18.07 -1.94
CA ASP A 190 -12.13 -18.95 -1.53
C ASP A 190 -11.38 -19.47 -2.76
N ASP A 191 -10.05 -19.47 -2.72
CA ASP A 191 -9.20 -19.95 -3.79
C ASP A 191 -7.81 -20.34 -3.27
N GLU A 192 -7.08 -21.14 -4.04
CA GLU A 192 -5.73 -21.53 -3.70
C GLU A 192 -4.82 -21.64 -4.92
N SER A 193 -3.53 -21.38 -4.70
CA SER A 193 -2.52 -21.58 -5.74
C SER A 193 -1.17 -21.91 -5.09
N ASN A 194 -0.13 -22.06 -5.91
CA ASN A 194 1.21 -22.29 -5.43
C ASN A 194 2.25 -21.55 -6.28
N ILE A 195 3.42 -21.35 -5.69
CA ILE A 195 4.64 -20.90 -6.37
C ILE A 195 5.69 -22.00 -6.23
N ALA A 196 6.11 -22.57 -7.35
CA ALA A 196 7.06 -23.68 -7.45
C ALA A 196 8.43 -23.25 -8.03
N PHE A 197 8.75 -21.97 -7.91
CA PHE A 197 10.04 -21.39 -8.29
C PHE A 197 10.48 -20.36 -7.25
N PRO A 198 11.79 -20.14 -7.03
CA PRO A 198 12.26 -19.22 -6.00
C PRO A 198 11.76 -17.78 -6.19
N VAL A 199 11.22 -17.19 -5.12
CA VAL A 199 10.83 -15.77 -5.03
C VAL A 199 11.36 -15.17 -3.74
N GLY A 200 11.64 -13.87 -3.73
CA GLY A 200 12.16 -13.17 -2.55
C GLY A 200 11.07 -12.88 -1.52
N ALA A 201 9.92 -12.39 -1.97
CA ALA A 201 8.81 -12.05 -1.09
C ALA A 201 7.43 -12.20 -1.77
N ILE A 202 6.40 -12.26 -0.93
CA ILE A 202 4.98 -12.31 -1.32
C ILE A 202 4.22 -11.21 -0.56
N ARG A 203 3.28 -10.54 -1.22
CA ARG A 203 2.33 -9.62 -0.57
C ARG A 203 0.92 -9.89 -1.08
N PHE A 204 -0.07 -9.36 -0.37
CA PHE A 204 -1.46 -9.42 -0.77
C PHE A 204 -1.99 -8.01 -1.02
N ILE A 205 -2.76 -7.87 -2.08
CA ILE A 205 -3.40 -6.62 -2.49
C ILE A 205 -4.90 -6.79 -2.34
N GLN A 206 -5.53 -5.86 -1.64
CA GLN A 206 -6.96 -5.65 -1.70
C GLN A 206 -7.23 -4.57 -2.73
N THR A 207 -8.00 -4.91 -3.77
CA THR A 207 -8.41 -3.95 -4.79
C THR A 207 -9.89 -3.61 -4.59
N VAL A 208 -10.26 -2.35 -4.87
CA VAL A 208 -11.63 -1.82 -4.88
C VAL A 208 -12.40 -1.88 -3.54
N GLY A 209 -12.67 -0.68 -3.01
CA GLY A 209 -13.38 -0.39 -1.76
C GLY A 209 -14.88 -0.58 -1.78
N SER A 210 -15.34 -1.80 -2.07
CA SER A 210 -16.66 -2.22 -1.61
C SER A 210 -16.57 -3.54 -0.85
N ALA A 211 -15.47 -3.72 -0.13
CA ALA A 211 -15.36 -4.83 0.78
C ALA A 211 -16.37 -4.66 1.93
N THR A 212 -17.16 -5.69 2.21
CA THR A 212 -18.16 -5.68 3.30
C THR A 212 -17.94 -6.80 4.31
N GLY A 213 -16.88 -7.59 4.13
CA GLY A 213 -16.54 -8.75 4.95
C GLY A 213 -15.04 -8.84 5.24
N THR A 214 -14.64 -9.98 5.80
CA THR A 214 -13.25 -10.28 6.16
C THR A 214 -12.68 -11.35 5.25
N ALA A 215 -11.36 -11.38 5.13
CA ALA A 215 -10.65 -12.48 4.52
C ALA A 215 -9.43 -12.85 5.36
N THR A 216 -9.03 -14.12 5.32
CA THR A 216 -7.74 -14.56 5.83
C THR A 216 -6.92 -15.07 4.66
N VAL A 217 -5.71 -14.56 4.53
CA VAL A 217 -4.75 -15.03 3.52
C VAL A 217 -3.64 -15.80 4.21
N THR A 218 -3.30 -16.97 3.68
CA THR A 218 -2.31 -17.88 4.24
C THR A 218 -1.16 -18.12 3.26
N VAL A 219 0.07 -18.02 3.75
CA VAL A 219 1.29 -18.50 3.07
C VAL A 219 1.84 -19.70 3.83
N ALA A 220 2.01 -20.81 3.14
CA ALA A 220 2.62 -22.03 3.69
C ALA A 220 3.79 -22.46 2.82
N GLN A 221 5.01 -22.31 3.34
CA GLN A 221 6.23 -22.85 2.74
C GLN A 221 6.71 -24.01 3.59
N GLY A 222 6.95 -25.19 2.99
CA GLY A 222 7.55 -26.30 3.72
C GLY A 222 8.93 -25.92 4.24
N ASP A 223 9.40 -26.52 5.32
CA ASP A 223 10.82 -26.46 5.70
C ASP A 223 11.35 -27.89 5.50
N TYR A 224 12.10 -28.12 4.42
CA TYR A 224 12.74 -29.41 4.13
C TYR A 224 14.24 -29.29 4.31
#